data_AF-A0A7S1E5D4-F1
#
_entry.id   AF-A0A7S1E5D4-F1
#
_cell.length_a   1.000
_cell.length_b   1.000
_cell.length_c   1.000
_cell.angle_alpha   90.00
_cell.angle_beta   90.00
_cell.angle_gamma   90.00
#
_symmetry.space_group_name_H-M   'P 1'
#
loop_
_entity.id
_entity.type
_entity.pdbx_description
1 polymer ?
#
loop_
_entity_poly.entity_id
_entity_poly.type
_entity_poly.pdbx_seq_one_letter_code
_entity_poly.pdbx_strand_id
1 'polypeptide(L)'
;ARAVAKQQSRPMPATFSIGLVGSPDLTNARAVAKQLGTDHHEFHFTVQEGIDAVQDVIYHLETYDVTTIRAGTPMFILARKIKALGVKMVISGEGADEEFGGYLYFHKAPSGKELHEECVRKFHDLHKFDCLRANKATMAWGVEARVPFLDKDFLDTAMFLDGKYKMIHKGEKTQFIEKWAVREAFNCDGPDGTPYLPQEVLFRQKEQFSDGVGYDWIDGLKEHCARVVDDYMFSIRAERFPHNPPSTKEGYYARMIFEQLFPSKTAAETVPGGPSVACSTAKAVEWDETWKKAYESGSMLDQSGRAVDGVHESATKCF
;
A
#
# COMPACT_ATOMS: atom_id res chain seq x y z
N ALA A 1 6.01 27.99 -0.68
CA ALA A 1 7.34 28.06 -0.04
C ALA A 1 8.57 27.97 -0.98
N ARG A 2 8.43 27.85 -2.33
CA ARG A 2 9.59 27.88 -3.26
C ARG A 2 9.84 29.24 -3.94
N ALA A 3 8.98 30.24 -3.78
CA ALA A 3 9.13 31.55 -4.42
C ALA A 3 10.18 32.50 -3.79
N VAL A 4 10.95 32.07 -2.78
CA VAL A 4 12.01 32.88 -2.14
C VAL A 4 13.36 32.14 -2.09
N ALA A 5 13.61 31.18 -2.98
CA ALA A 5 14.85 30.38 -2.95
C ALA A 5 15.54 30.28 -4.31
N LYS A 6 15.64 31.39 -5.05
CA LYS A 6 16.51 31.49 -6.24
C LYS A 6 17.95 31.95 -5.91
N GLN A 7 18.37 31.86 -4.65
CA GLN A 7 19.74 32.11 -4.22
C GLN A 7 20.15 31.08 -3.14
N GLN A 8 21.30 30.44 -3.37
CA GLN A 8 21.94 29.32 -2.66
C GLN A 8 21.63 27.92 -3.24
N SER A 9 22.70 27.28 -3.69
CA SER A 9 22.81 25.93 -4.27
C SER A 9 22.30 24.85 -3.30
N ARG A 10 20.99 24.69 -3.18
CA ARG A 10 20.41 23.54 -2.49
C ARG A 10 20.69 22.29 -3.33
N PRO A 11 21.20 21.21 -2.73
CA PRO A 11 21.37 19.96 -3.46
C PRO A 11 20.03 19.51 -4.05
N MET A 12 20.08 18.91 -5.25
CA MET A 12 18.88 18.35 -5.87
C MET A 12 18.24 17.33 -4.90
N PRO A 13 16.91 17.34 -4.72
CA PRO A 13 16.25 16.34 -3.88
C PRO A 13 16.55 14.94 -4.44
N ALA A 14 17.03 14.05 -3.58
CA ALA A 14 17.18 12.63 -3.93
C ALA A 14 15.81 11.94 -3.87
N THR A 15 15.50 11.13 -4.88
CA THR A 15 14.29 10.31 -4.93
C THR A 15 14.66 8.85 -5.07
N PHE A 16 13.86 7.96 -4.49
CA PHE A 16 14.16 6.54 -4.42
C PHE A 16 12.97 5.71 -4.87
N SER A 17 13.22 4.69 -5.67
CA SER A 17 12.23 3.69 -6.08
C SER A 17 12.81 2.28 -5.90
N ILE A 18 11.93 1.29 -5.72
CA ILE A 18 12.31 -0.12 -5.71
C ILE A 18 11.28 -0.95 -6.46
N GLY A 19 11.73 -1.98 -7.15
CA GLY A 19 10.88 -2.93 -7.85
C GLY A 19 11.68 -4.09 -8.42
N LEU A 20 10.97 -5.09 -8.94
CA LEU A 20 11.56 -6.06 -9.86
C LEU A 20 11.90 -5.37 -11.18
N VAL A 21 12.85 -5.92 -11.92
CA VAL A 21 13.27 -5.36 -13.21
C VAL A 21 12.06 -5.28 -14.14
N GLY A 22 11.79 -4.07 -14.65
CA GLY A 22 10.68 -3.82 -15.56
C GLY A 22 9.33 -3.57 -14.88
N SER A 23 9.27 -3.41 -13.55
CA SER A 23 8.00 -3.17 -12.87
C SER A 23 7.37 -1.82 -13.26
N PRO A 24 6.02 -1.71 -13.21
CA PRO A 24 5.31 -0.46 -13.48
C PRO A 24 5.74 0.70 -12.58
N ASP A 25 5.99 0.44 -11.29
CA ASP A 25 6.40 1.48 -10.35
C ASP A 25 7.74 2.12 -10.74
N LEU A 26 8.72 1.34 -11.22
CA LEU A 26 10.00 1.88 -11.69
C LEU A 26 9.81 2.80 -12.89
N THR A 27 8.95 2.41 -13.84
CA THR A 27 8.65 3.23 -15.03
C THR A 27 8.00 4.56 -14.65
N ASN A 28 7.00 4.52 -13.77
CA ASN A 28 6.30 5.71 -13.29
C ASN A 28 7.21 6.62 -12.45
N ALA A 29 8.01 6.04 -11.55
CA ALA A 29 8.97 6.80 -10.73
C ALA A 29 10.00 7.53 -11.58
N ARG A 30 10.51 6.89 -12.64
CA ARG A 30 11.45 7.50 -13.59
C ARG A 30 10.83 8.67 -14.35
N ALA A 31 9.57 8.54 -14.78
CA ALA A 31 8.84 9.62 -15.45
C ALA A 31 8.66 10.84 -14.54
N VAL A 32 8.24 10.63 -13.29
CA VAL A 32 8.09 11.70 -12.29
C VAL A 32 9.44 12.34 -11.97
N ALA A 33 10.47 11.54 -11.75
CA ALA A 33 11.80 12.05 -11.41
C ALA A 33 12.39 12.91 -12.53
N LYS A 34 12.16 12.55 -13.80
CA LYS A 34 12.55 13.32 -14.97
C LYS A 34 11.82 14.67 -15.03
N GLN A 35 10.50 14.68 -14.81
CA GLN A 35 9.69 15.91 -14.79
C GLN A 35 10.13 16.86 -13.65
N LEU A 36 10.39 16.32 -12.47
CA LEU A 36 10.76 17.10 -11.28
C LEU A 36 12.25 17.47 -11.21
N GLY A 37 13.09 16.92 -12.10
CA GLY A 37 14.54 17.15 -12.10
C GLY A 37 15.25 16.70 -10.83
N THR A 38 14.86 15.54 -10.28
CA THR A 38 15.43 14.99 -9.03
C THR A 38 16.64 14.09 -9.28
N ASP A 39 17.51 13.95 -8.27
CA ASP A 39 18.57 12.93 -8.26
C ASP A 39 17.95 11.56 -7.98
N HIS A 40 17.64 10.81 -9.04
CA HIS A 40 16.85 9.58 -8.93
C HIS A 40 17.70 8.33 -8.75
N HIS A 41 17.40 7.57 -7.70
CA HIS A 41 18.03 6.31 -7.35
C HIS A 41 17.01 5.18 -7.53
N GLU A 42 17.15 4.47 -8.64
CA GLU A 42 16.32 3.31 -8.97
C GLU A 42 16.99 2.04 -8.45
N PHE A 43 16.34 1.32 -7.53
CA PHE A 43 16.85 0.08 -6.99
C PHE A 43 16.05 -1.13 -7.46
N HIS A 44 16.76 -2.23 -7.63
CA HIS A 44 16.16 -3.53 -7.92
C HIS A 44 16.31 -4.48 -6.73
N PHE A 45 15.38 -5.42 -6.62
CA PHE A 45 15.52 -6.63 -5.83
C PHE A 45 15.06 -7.83 -6.67
N THR A 46 15.45 -9.03 -6.25
CA THR A 46 14.97 -10.28 -6.83
C THR A 46 13.91 -10.93 -5.93
N VAL A 47 13.08 -11.80 -6.50
CA VAL A 47 12.13 -12.60 -5.72
C VAL A 47 12.83 -13.36 -4.58
N GLN A 48 14.02 -13.91 -4.85
CA GLN A 48 14.80 -14.63 -3.84
C GLN A 48 15.27 -13.71 -2.70
N GLU A 49 15.82 -12.54 -3.01
CA GLU A 49 16.18 -11.55 -1.98
C GLU A 49 14.96 -11.12 -1.14
N GLY A 50 13.78 -11.04 -1.77
CA GLY A 50 12.53 -10.79 -1.07
C GLY A 50 12.15 -11.92 -0.10
N ILE A 51 12.19 -13.18 -0.57
CA ILE A 51 11.91 -14.38 0.24
C ILE A 51 12.89 -14.47 1.42
N ASP A 52 14.19 -14.30 1.16
CA ASP A 52 15.24 -14.39 2.17
C ASP A 52 15.06 -13.32 3.26
N ALA A 53 14.48 -12.17 2.92
CA ALA A 53 14.23 -11.08 3.87
C ALA A 53 12.94 -11.28 4.71
N VAL A 54 12.04 -12.20 4.37
CA VAL A 54 10.71 -12.30 5.02
C VAL A 54 10.81 -12.49 6.52
N GLN A 55 11.76 -13.30 7.01
CA GLN A 55 11.92 -13.51 8.45
C GLN A 55 12.34 -12.23 9.18
N ASP A 56 13.32 -11.49 8.64
CA ASP A 56 13.76 -10.21 9.21
C ASP A 56 12.65 -9.16 9.14
N VAL A 57 11.87 -9.16 8.05
CA VAL A 57 10.70 -8.29 7.89
C VAL A 57 9.66 -8.58 8.96
N ILE A 58 9.31 -9.86 9.20
CA ILE A 58 8.36 -10.23 10.27
C ILE A 58 8.89 -9.83 11.64
N TYR A 59 10.18 -10.03 11.89
CA TYR A 59 10.83 -9.59 13.13
C TYR A 59 10.70 -8.08 13.33
N HIS A 60 11.02 -7.28 12.32
CA HIS A 60 10.97 -5.82 12.44
C HIS A 60 9.56 -5.26 12.45
N LEU A 61 8.63 -5.82 11.70
CA LEU A 61 7.24 -5.33 11.64
C LEU A 61 6.42 -5.82 12.85
N GLU A 62 6.79 -6.95 13.43
CA GLU A 62 6.09 -7.59 14.54
C GLU A 62 4.63 -7.89 14.18
N THR A 63 4.41 -8.44 12.98
CA THR A 63 3.07 -8.82 12.49
C THR A 63 3.13 -10.08 11.63
N TYR A 64 2.01 -10.79 11.55
CA TYR A 64 1.78 -11.89 10.60
C TYR A 64 0.73 -11.55 9.54
N ASP A 65 0.33 -10.28 9.42
CA ASP A 65 -0.57 -9.83 8.36
C ASP A 65 0.11 -9.91 6.98
N VAL A 66 -0.49 -10.68 6.07
CA VAL A 66 0.08 -11.00 4.75
C VAL A 66 0.26 -9.75 3.90
N THR A 67 -0.74 -8.86 3.88
CA THR A 67 -0.69 -7.63 3.08
C THR A 67 0.44 -6.71 3.54
N THR A 68 0.56 -6.56 4.86
CA THR A 68 1.60 -5.76 5.52
C THR A 68 2.99 -6.34 5.25
N ILE A 69 3.17 -7.66 5.29
CA ILE A 69 4.45 -8.32 4.99
C ILE A 69 4.81 -8.16 3.50
N ARG A 70 3.87 -8.44 2.60
CA ARG A 70 4.10 -8.32 1.14
C ARG A 70 4.57 -6.93 0.74
N ALA A 71 3.94 -5.88 1.26
CA ALA A 71 4.31 -4.50 1.01
C ALA A 71 5.53 -4.06 1.84
N GLY A 72 5.71 -4.63 3.04
CA GLY A 72 6.80 -4.30 3.95
C GLY A 72 8.17 -4.78 3.48
N THR A 73 8.25 -5.94 2.82
CA THR A 73 9.51 -6.49 2.31
C THR A 73 10.26 -5.57 1.33
N PRO A 74 9.65 -5.11 0.22
CA PRO A 74 10.34 -4.16 -0.68
C PRO A 74 10.68 -2.86 0.03
N MET A 75 9.84 -2.36 0.94
CA MET A 75 10.12 -1.14 1.71
C MET A 75 11.32 -1.31 2.66
N PHE A 76 11.44 -2.46 3.31
CA PHE A 76 12.57 -2.83 4.16
C PHE A 76 13.88 -2.88 3.36
N ILE A 77 13.86 -3.52 2.17
CA ILE A 77 15.03 -3.59 1.28
C ILE A 77 15.40 -2.19 0.77
N LEU A 78 14.41 -1.38 0.39
CA LEU A 78 14.61 0.00 -0.04
C LEU A 78 15.27 0.84 1.06
N ALA A 79 14.76 0.77 2.29
CA ALA A 79 15.32 1.49 3.42
C ALA A 79 16.79 1.13 3.68
N ARG A 80 17.17 -0.15 3.54
CA ARG A 80 18.56 -0.59 3.61
C ARG A 80 19.45 0.13 2.59
N LYS A 81 18.99 0.21 1.33
CA LYS A 81 19.74 0.84 0.24
C LYS A 81 19.83 2.36 0.41
N ILE A 82 18.74 3.00 0.84
CA ILE A 82 18.71 4.43 1.19
C ILE A 82 19.70 4.74 2.30
N LYS A 83 19.74 3.91 3.36
CA LYS A 83 20.68 4.06 4.46
C LYS A 83 22.14 3.96 3.99
N ALA A 84 22.43 3.05 3.08
CA ALA A 84 23.77 2.87 2.53
C ALA A 84 24.29 4.11 1.77
N LEU A 85 23.38 4.94 1.25
CA LEU A 85 23.71 6.26 0.66
C LEU A 85 23.88 7.37 1.70
N GLY A 86 23.76 7.08 3.00
CA GLY A 86 23.89 8.05 4.09
C GLY A 86 22.64 8.88 4.36
N VAL A 87 21.53 8.61 3.67
CA VAL A 87 20.24 9.27 3.89
C VAL A 87 19.61 8.77 5.19
N LYS A 88 19.06 9.70 5.97
CA LYS A 88 18.50 9.42 7.30
C LYS A 88 17.02 9.75 7.41
N MET A 89 16.44 10.42 6.42
CA MET A 89 15.04 10.81 6.41
C MET A 89 14.50 10.82 4.99
N VAL A 90 13.28 10.31 4.82
CA VAL A 90 12.54 10.31 3.55
C VAL A 90 11.10 10.77 3.77
N ILE A 91 10.48 11.27 2.70
CA ILE A 91 9.06 11.62 2.67
C ILE A 91 8.34 10.52 1.89
N SER A 92 7.26 9.99 2.46
CA SER A 92 6.41 8.96 1.86
C SER A 92 4.96 9.45 1.71
N GLY A 93 4.21 8.83 0.80
CA GLY A 93 2.83 9.18 0.46
C GLY A 93 1.75 8.39 1.22
N GLU A 94 2.10 7.71 2.31
CA GLU A 94 1.14 6.96 3.15
C GLU A 94 0.06 7.88 3.71
N GLY A 95 -1.18 7.38 3.83
CA GLY A 95 -2.36 8.13 4.30
C GLY A 95 -3.25 8.67 3.18
N ALA A 96 -2.69 8.89 1.99
CA ALA A 96 -3.45 9.46 0.87
C ALA A 96 -4.65 8.61 0.43
N ASP A 97 -4.52 7.28 0.46
CA ASP A 97 -5.61 6.38 0.05
C ASP A 97 -6.71 6.32 1.12
N GLU A 98 -6.35 6.40 2.40
CA GLU A 98 -7.30 6.44 3.52
C GLU A 98 -8.06 7.75 3.60
N GLU A 99 -7.40 8.86 3.31
CA GLU A 99 -8.03 10.18 3.38
C GLU A 99 -8.94 10.45 2.19
N PHE A 100 -8.57 9.98 0.99
CA PHE A 100 -9.27 10.34 -0.26
C PHE A 100 -10.00 9.19 -0.94
N GLY A 101 -10.13 8.03 -0.30
CA GLY A 101 -10.83 6.88 -0.86
C GLY A 101 -10.10 6.28 -2.07
N GLY A 102 -8.80 6.01 -1.90
CA GLY A 102 -7.89 5.64 -2.99
C GLY A 102 -7.74 4.16 -3.29
N TYR A 103 -8.27 3.27 -2.46
CA TYR A 103 -8.30 1.84 -2.77
C TYR A 103 -9.39 1.52 -3.79
N LEU A 104 -9.13 0.55 -4.68
CA LEU A 104 -10.06 0.20 -5.75
C LEU A 104 -11.45 -0.25 -5.25
N TYR A 105 -11.55 -0.77 -4.02
CA TYR A 105 -12.84 -1.15 -3.44
C TYR A 105 -13.76 0.06 -3.18
N PHE A 106 -13.24 1.28 -3.08
CA PHE A 106 -14.05 2.49 -2.94
C PHE A 106 -14.92 2.77 -4.17
N HIS A 107 -14.61 2.20 -5.34
CA HIS A 107 -15.52 2.23 -6.50
C HIS A 107 -16.87 1.55 -6.22
N LYS A 108 -16.95 0.71 -5.18
CA LYS A 108 -18.17 0.00 -4.77
C LYS A 108 -18.88 0.71 -3.61
N ALA A 109 -18.37 1.84 -3.13
CA ALA A 109 -19.00 2.56 -2.03
C ALA A 109 -20.42 3.00 -2.44
N PRO A 110 -21.46 2.69 -1.66
CA PRO A 110 -22.86 2.92 -2.06
C PRO A 110 -23.27 4.39 -1.97
N SER A 111 -22.54 5.21 -1.20
CA SER A 111 -22.80 6.65 -1.07
C SER A 111 -21.58 7.40 -0.55
N GLY A 112 -21.56 8.73 -0.70
CA GLY A 112 -20.51 9.58 -0.14
C GLY A 112 -20.41 9.48 1.39
N LYS A 113 -21.53 9.22 2.08
CA LYS A 113 -21.54 8.98 3.53
C LYS A 113 -20.78 7.71 3.88
N GLU A 114 -21.10 6.59 3.23
CA GLU A 114 -20.45 5.29 3.49
C GLU A 114 -18.95 5.33 3.13
N LEU A 115 -18.59 6.02 2.05
CA LEU A 115 -17.20 6.29 1.70
C LEU A 115 -16.48 7.09 2.80
N HIS A 116 -17.08 8.19 3.27
CA HIS A 116 -16.47 9.02 4.30
C HIS A 116 -16.29 8.26 5.62
N GLU A 117 -17.31 7.53 6.08
CA GLU A 117 -17.22 6.71 7.28
C GLU A 117 -16.16 5.61 7.16
N GLU A 118 -15.93 5.09 5.94
CA GLU A 118 -14.86 4.13 5.68
C GLU A 118 -13.47 4.78 5.72
N CYS A 119 -13.32 5.98 5.18
CA CYS A 119 -12.09 6.76 5.31
C CYS A 119 -11.75 6.97 6.81
N VAL A 120 -12.75 7.32 7.63
CA VAL A 120 -12.59 7.48 9.09
C VAL A 120 -12.15 6.17 9.76
N ARG A 121 -12.79 5.04 9.42
CA ARG A 121 -12.39 3.71 9.95
C ARG A 121 -10.97 3.35 9.57
N LYS A 122 -10.61 3.51 8.29
CA LYS A 122 -9.27 3.23 7.78
C LYS A 122 -8.21 4.10 8.44
N PHE A 123 -8.49 5.39 8.65
CA PHE A 123 -7.60 6.28 9.39
C PHE A 123 -7.41 5.82 10.85
N HIS A 124 -8.50 5.46 11.54
CA HIS A 124 -8.42 4.99 12.92
C HIS A 124 -7.53 3.74 13.08
N ASP A 125 -7.58 2.83 12.11
CA ASP A 125 -6.79 1.60 12.15
C ASP A 125 -5.42 1.71 11.47
N LEU A 126 -5.07 2.88 10.92
CA LEU A 126 -3.84 3.09 10.16
C LEU A 126 -2.57 2.74 10.95
N HIS A 127 -2.59 2.98 12.27
CA HIS A 127 -1.50 2.65 13.18
C HIS A 127 -1.20 1.14 13.28
N LYS A 128 -2.14 0.28 12.87
CA LYS A 128 -2.01 -1.18 12.88
C LYS A 128 -1.47 -1.73 11.55
N PHE A 129 -1.52 -0.93 10.49
CA PHE A 129 -1.21 -1.34 9.11
C PHE A 129 -0.14 -0.44 8.48
N ASP A 130 -0.52 0.55 7.68
CA ASP A 130 0.39 1.33 6.85
C ASP A 130 1.38 2.19 7.67
N CYS A 131 0.95 2.79 8.79
CA CYS A 131 1.87 3.49 9.69
C CYS A 131 2.85 2.52 10.37
N LEU A 132 2.38 1.32 10.76
CA LEU A 132 3.25 0.28 11.32
C LEU A 132 4.31 -0.12 10.29
N ARG A 133 3.90 -0.40 9.07
CA ARG A 133 4.79 -0.78 7.95
C ARG A 133 5.80 0.33 7.66
N ALA A 134 5.31 1.54 7.38
CA ALA A 134 6.14 2.67 6.97
C ALA A 134 7.16 3.04 8.04
N ASN A 135 6.74 3.06 9.31
CA ASN A 135 7.64 3.35 10.42
C ASN A 135 8.64 2.22 10.64
N LYS A 136 8.18 1.00 10.90
CA LYS A 136 9.06 -0.09 11.33
C LYS A 136 9.99 -0.59 10.22
N ALA A 137 9.52 -0.67 8.96
CA ALA A 137 10.36 -1.11 7.84
C ALA A 137 11.51 -0.13 7.57
N THR A 138 11.26 1.18 7.66
CA THR A 138 12.31 2.19 7.44
C THR A 138 13.23 2.32 8.65
N MET A 139 12.68 2.25 9.86
CA MET A 139 13.44 2.32 11.11
C MET A 139 14.32 1.09 11.36
N ALA A 140 14.02 -0.06 10.75
CA ALA A 140 14.91 -1.23 10.76
C ALA A 140 16.33 -0.91 10.28
N TRP A 141 16.47 0.12 9.41
CA TRP A 141 17.75 0.59 8.89
C TRP A 141 18.10 2.01 9.37
N GLY A 142 17.38 2.54 10.36
CA GLY A 142 17.60 3.88 10.89
C GLY A 142 17.39 4.99 9.86
N VAL A 143 16.29 4.87 9.10
CA VAL A 143 15.76 5.88 8.18
C VAL A 143 14.41 6.36 8.71
N GLU A 144 14.27 7.66 8.99
CA GLU A 144 13.02 8.26 9.43
C GLU A 144 12.07 8.47 8.23
N ALA A 145 10.89 7.88 8.26
CA ALA A 145 9.83 8.19 7.29
C ALA A 145 8.91 9.31 7.82
N ARG A 146 8.68 10.34 6.99
CA ARG A 146 7.68 11.38 7.23
C ARG A 146 6.53 11.25 6.24
N VAL A 147 5.32 11.52 6.69
CA VAL A 147 4.07 11.20 5.97
C VAL A 147 3.17 12.44 5.93
N PRO A 148 3.38 13.37 4.98
CA PRO A 148 2.72 14.66 4.98
C PRO A 148 1.20 14.63 4.81
N PHE A 149 0.64 13.55 4.24
CA PHE A 149 -0.82 13.36 4.20
C PHE A 149 -1.39 13.27 5.63
N LEU A 150 -0.68 12.60 6.54
CA LEU A 150 -1.08 12.48 7.94
C LEU A 150 -0.69 13.70 8.80
N ASP A 151 -0.31 14.82 8.18
CA ASP A 151 -0.20 16.09 8.90
C ASP A 151 -1.57 16.50 9.45
N LYS A 152 -1.62 17.02 10.68
CA LYS A 152 -2.88 17.30 11.35
C LYS A 152 -3.73 18.35 10.62
N ASP A 153 -3.10 19.41 10.13
CA ASP A 153 -3.82 20.51 9.48
C ASP A 153 -4.30 20.09 8.08
N PHE A 154 -3.49 19.27 7.40
CA PHE A 154 -3.89 18.66 6.14
C PHE A 154 -5.03 17.65 6.33
N LEU A 155 -4.95 16.80 7.35
CA LEU A 155 -5.97 15.82 7.70
C LEU A 155 -7.31 16.50 7.99
N ASP A 156 -7.32 17.58 8.78
CA ASP A 156 -8.54 18.35 9.04
C ASP A 156 -9.15 18.82 7.70
N THR A 157 -8.34 19.38 6.81
CA THR A 157 -8.78 19.82 5.48
C THR A 157 -9.35 18.66 4.65
N ALA A 158 -8.64 17.54 4.57
CA ALA A 158 -9.03 16.37 3.78
C ALA A 158 -10.29 15.70 4.33
N MET A 159 -10.45 15.65 5.66
CA MET A 159 -11.58 15.00 6.32
C MET A 159 -12.81 15.91 6.42
N PHE A 160 -12.68 17.23 6.36
CA PHE A 160 -13.83 18.14 6.21
C PHE A 160 -14.45 18.12 4.82
N LEU A 161 -13.78 17.55 3.82
CA LEU A 161 -14.34 17.39 2.49
C LEU A 161 -15.53 16.43 2.52
N ASP A 162 -16.70 16.92 2.06
CA ASP A 162 -17.91 16.11 1.87
C ASP A 162 -17.57 14.86 1.03
N GLY A 163 -17.96 13.69 1.52
CA GLY A 163 -17.66 12.41 0.88
C GLY A 163 -18.11 12.33 -0.58
N LYS A 164 -19.10 13.13 -1.01
CA LYS A 164 -19.49 13.22 -2.42
C LYS A 164 -18.35 13.64 -3.36
N TYR A 165 -17.37 14.42 -2.90
CA TYR A 165 -16.21 14.85 -3.71
C TYR A 165 -15.10 13.79 -3.76
N LYS A 166 -15.22 12.74 -2.95
CA LYS A 166 -14.33 11.57 -2.94
C LYS A 166 -14.97 10.39 -3.68
N MET A 167 -16.27 10.47 -4.00
CA MET A 167 -16.97 9.46 -4.79
C MET A 167 -16.38 9.32 -6.18
N ILE A 168 -16.54 8.12 -6.73
CA ILE A 168 -16.02 7.76 -8.04
C ILE A 168 -17.20 7.45 -8.98
N HIS A 169 -17.33 8.21 -10.06
CA HIS A 169 -18.42 8.15 -11.02
C HIS A 169 -17.91 7.59 -12.36
N LYS A 170 -18.04 6.28 -12.53
CA LYS A 170 -17.58 5.58 -13.74
C LYS A 170 -18.28 6.14 -14.99
N GLY A 171 -17.49 6.47 -16.02
CA GLY A 171 -17.99 6.96 -17.31
C GLY A 171 -18.28 8.47 -17.35
N GLU A 172 -18.03 9.19 -16.26
CA GLU A 172 -18.10 10.65 -16.23
C GLU A 172 -16.77 11.29 -16.66
N LYS A 173 -16.80 12.60 -16.94
CA LYS A 173 -15.59 13.39 -17.26
C LYS A 173 -14.85 13.88 -16.02
N THR A 174 -15.55 13.92 -14.89
CA THR A 174 -15.03 14.32 -13.59
C THR A 174 -15.27 13.21 -12.60
N GLN A 175 -14.42 13.10 -11.59
CA GLN A 175 -14.53 12.06 -10.55
C GLN A 175 -14.56 10.63 -11.11
N PHE A 176 -13.98 10.37 -12.28
CA PHE A 176 -14.01 9.05 -12.90
C PHE A 176 -13.00 8.05 -12.32
N ILE A 177 -12.09 8.54 -11.47
CA ILE A 177 -10.99 7.79 -10.89
C ILE A 177 -10.85 8.11 -9.41
N GLU A 178 -10.32 7.17 -8.63
CA GLU A 178 -10.10 7.33 -7.20
C GLU A 178 -9.20 8.53 -6.88
N LYS A 179 -9.37 9.13 -5.70
CA LYS A 179 -8.61 10.31 -5.25
C LYS A 179 -8.75 11.54 -6.16
N TRP A 180 -9.88 11.68 -6.84
CA TRP A 180 -10.14 12.79 -7.77
C TRP A 180 -9.78 14.17 -7.20
N ALA A 181 -10.25 14.48 -5.98
CA ALA A 181 -10.05 15.79 -5.38
C ALA A 181 -8.57 16.20 -5.27
N VAL A 182 -7.69 15.28 -4.86
CA VAL A 182 -6.25 15.56 -4.78
C VAL A 182 -5.60 15.55 -6.17
N ARG A 183 -6.04 14.69 -7.10
CA ARG A 183 -5.53 14.72 -8.49
C ARG A 183 -5.81 16.07 -9.15
N GLU A 184 -7.04 16.57 -9.04
CA GLU A 184 -7.41 17.88 -9.57
C GLU A 184 -6.67 19.04 -8.88
N ALA A 185 -6.42 18.95 -7.57
CA ALA A 185 -5.64 19.96 -6.86
C ALA A 185 -4.20 20.09 -7.40
N PHE A 186 -3.64 18.99 -7.92
CA PHE A 186 -2.33 18.96 -8.59
C PHE A 186 -2.42 19.00 -10.13
N ASN A 187 -3.62 19.12 -10.70
CA ASN A 187 -3.84 19.32 -12.14
C ASN A 187 -3.66 20.79 -12.52
N CYS A 188 -2.50 21.34 -12.18
CA CYS A 188 -2.11 22.70 -12.47
C CYS A 188 -0.61 22.79 -12.74
N ASP A 189 -0.17 23.93 -13.26
CA ASP A 189 1.24 24.21 -13.41
C ASP A 189 1.87 24.50 -12.05
N GLY A 190 3.06 23.94 -11.88
CA GLY A 190 3.96 24.23 -10.77
C GLY A 190 4.55 25.64 -10.85
N PRO A 191 5.36 26.02 -9.84
CA PRO A 191 5.90 27.37 -9.74
C PRO A 191 6.81 27.82 -10.89
N ASP A 192 7.27 26.90 -11.73
CA ASP A 192 8.10 27.16 -12.90
C ASP A 192 7.31 27.23 -14.22
N GLY A 193 5.98 27.15 -14.14
CA GLY A 193 5.09 27.17 -15.31
C GLY A 193 5.03 25.84 -16.06
N THR A 194 5.48 24.74 -15.44
CA THR A 194 5.35 23.39 -15.99
C THR A 194 4.41 22.54 -15.13
N PRO A 195 3.68 21.56 -15.70
CA PRO A 195 2.80 20.70 -14.91
C PRO A 195 3.52 20.03 -13.73
N TYR A 196 2.87 19.98 -12.55
CA TYR A 196 3.44 19.36 -11.34
C TYR A 196 3.87 17.90 -11.57
N LEU A 197 3.09 17.15 -12.34
CA LEU A 197 3.31 15.73 -12.65
C LEU A 197 3.01 15.46 -14.13
N PRO A 198 3.62 14.42 -14.74
CA PRO A 198 3.18 13.92 -16.04
C PRO A 198 1.70 13.52 -15.97
N GLN A 199 0.92 13.86 -16.99
CA GLN A 199 -0.54 13.65 -17.00
C GLN A 199 -0.90 12.16 -16.90
N GLU A 200 -0.11 11.31 -17.54
CA GLU A 200 -0.21 9.86 -17.48
C GLU A 200 0.00 9.29 -16.06
N VAL A 201 0.75 9.99 -15.20
CA VAL A 201 0.92 9.62 -13.78
C VAL A 201 -0.17 10.27 -12.92
N LEU A 202 -0.54 11.52 -13.21
CA LEU A 202 -1.57 12.23 -12.46
C LEU A 202 -2.94 11.55 -12.54
N PHE A 203 -3.26 10.93 -13.67
CA PHE A 203 -4.51 10.20 -13.89
C PHE A 203 -4.33 8.68 -14.08
N ARG A 204 -3.22 8.14 -13.58
CA ARG A 204 -3.00 6.69 -13.46
C ARG A 204 -3.91 6.08 -12.40
N GLN A 205 -4.48 4.92 -12.70
CA GLN A 205 -5.20 4.09 -11.74
C GLN A 205 -4.27 3.58 -10.62
N LYS A 206 -4.81 3.54 -9.41
CA LYS A 206 -4.12 3.00 -8.23
C LYS A 206 -3.64 1.57 -8.47
N GLU A 207 -2.37 1.36 -8.19
CA GLU A 207 -1.78 0.03 -7.99
C GLU A 207 -1.31 -0.09 -6.53
N GLN A 208 -1.54 -1.25 -5.91
CA GLN A 208 -1.05 -1.52 -4.56
C GLN A 208 0.46 -1.69 -4.58
N PHE A 209 1.15 -1.33 -3.49
CA PHE A 209 2.61 -1.33 -3.47
C PHE A 209 3.20 -2.71 -3.80
N SER A 210 2.61 -3.79 -3.28
CA SER A 210 3.03 -5.17 -3.59
C SER A 210 2.77 -5.59 -5.04
N ASP A 211 1.82 -4.96 -5.73
CA ASP A 211 1.51 -5.24 -7.14
C ASP A 211 2.42 -4.41 -8.07
N GLY A 212 2.61 -3.13 -7.75
CA GLY A 212 3.41 -2.18 -8.53
C GLY A 212 4.92 -2.49 -8.52
N VAL A 213 5.43 -3.12 -7.46
CA VAL A 213 6.82 -3.64 -7.43
C VAL A 213 7.04 -4.82 -8.38
N GLY A 214 5.97 -5.44 -8.91
CA GLY A 214 6.01 -6.52 -9.89
C GLY A 214 5.28 -7.78 -9.40
N TYR A 215 4.34 -8.28 -10.20
CA TYR A 215 3.47 -9.41 -9.83
C TYR A 215 4.23 -10.70 -9.46
N ASP A 216 5.40 -10.92 -10.07
CA ASP A 216 6.26 -12.08 -9.78
C ASP A 216 6.70 -12.14 -8.31
N TRP A 217 6.70 -11.02 -7.59
CA TRP A 217 6.99 -11.00 -6.15
C TRP A 217 5.92 -11.78 -5.37
N ILE A 218 4.65 -11.47 -5.61
CA ILE A 218 3.53 -12.13 -4.93
C ILE A 218 3.45 -13.59 -5.33
N ASP A 219 3.57 -13.86 -6.64
CA ASP A 219 3.43 -15.21 -7.16
C ASP A 219 4.60 -16.11 -6.70
N GLY A 220 5.82 -15.58 -6.69
CA GLY A 220 6.99 -16.27 -6.14
C GLY A 220 6.92 -16.55 -4.64
N LEU A 221 6.39 -15.60 -3.85
CA LEU A 221 6.17 -15.81 -2.41
C LEU A 221 5.09 -16.88 -2.17
N LYS A 222 3.98 -16.86 -2.91
CA LYS A 222 2.93 -17.89 -2.86
C LYS A 222 3.50 -19.26 -3.20
N GLU A 223 4.32 -19.36 -4.25
CA GLU A 223 4.95 -20.60 -4.68
C GLU A 223 5.93 -21.15 -3.63
N HIS A 224 6.74 -20.29 -3.04
CA HIS A 224 7.62 -20.65 -1.92
C HIS A 224 6.82 -21.20 -0.72
N CYS A 225 5.78 -20.48 -0.30
CA CYS A 225 4.95 -20.90 0.83
C CYS A 225 4.23 -22.22 0.56
N ALA A 226 3.81 -22.49 -0.67
CA ALA A 226 3.19 -23.75 -1.07
C ALA A 226 4.14 -24.95 -0.98
N ARG A 227 5.45 -24.74 -1.12
CA ARG A 227 6.48 -25.78 -0.92
C ARG A 227 6.80 -26.03 0.56
N VAL A 228 6.75 -24.99 1.39
CA VAL A 228 7.10 -25.07 2.81
C VAL A 228 5.94 -25.55 3.68
N VAL A 229 4.71 -25.15 3.35
CA VAL A 229 3.50 -25.51 4.09
C VAL A 229 2.74 -26.58 3.32
N ASP A 230 2.84 -27.82 3.77
CA ASP A 230 2.09 -28.92 3.18
C ASP A 230 0.58 -28.88 3.54
N ASP A 231 -0.21 -29.72 2.88
CA ASP A 231 -1.67 -29.75 3.06
C ASP A 231 -2.08 -30.26 4.45
N TYR A 232 -1.28 -31.12 5.06
CA TYR A 232 -1.54 -31.62 6.41
C TYR A 232 -1.34 -30.51 7.45
N MET A 233 -0.19 -29.84 7.43
CA MET A 233 0.09 -28.66 8.24
C MET A 233 -1.03 -27.64 8.14
N PHE A 234 -1.49 -27.35 6.91
CA PHE A 234 -2.57 -26.41 6.67
C PHE A 234 -3.94 -26.93 7.16
N SER A 235 -4.23 -28.22 7.03
CA SER A 235 -5.49 -28.81 7.52
C SER A 235 -5.70 -28.64 9.02
N ILE A 236 -4.64 -28.74 9.82
CA ILE A 236 -4.68 -28.63 11.29
C ILE A 236 -4.44 -27.21 11.80
N ARG A 237 -4.41 -26.20 10.91
CA ARG A 237 -4.03 -24.81 11.25
C ARG A 237 -4.89 -24.18 12.33
N ALA A 238 -6.18 -24.52 12.40
CA ALA A 238 -7.09 -23.98 13.42
C ALA A 238 -6.82 -24.56 14.81
N GLU A 239 -6.33 -25.79 14.88
CA GLU A 239 -5.89 -26.42 16.13
C GLU A 239 -4.55 -25.85 16.57
N ARG A 240 -3.61 -25.66 15.63
CA ARG A 240 -2.29 -25.08 15.89
C ARG A 240 -2.37 -23.61 16.29
N PHE A 241 -3.19 -22.82 15.58
CA PHE A 241 -3.33 -21.37 15.75
C PHE A 241 -4.78 -21.01 16.10
N PRO A 242 -5.22 -21.23 17.36
CA PRO A 242 -6.62 -21.01 17.74
C PRO A 242 -7.03 -19.52 17.68
N HIS A 243 -6.08 -18.61 17.85
CA HIS A 243 -6.28 -17.18 17.64
C HIS A 243 -5.86 -16.81 16.21
N ASN A 244 -6.73 -16.16 15.44
CA ASN A 244 -6.51 -15.77 14.04
C ASN A 244 -5.93 -16.93 13.19
N PRO A 245 -6.67 -18.04 13.04
CA PRO A 245 -6.21 -19.15 12.22
C PRO A 245 -5.97 -18.67 10.77
N PRO A 246 -4.81 -18.97 10.16
CA PRO A 246 -4.48 -18.47 8.84
C PRO A 246 -5.46 -19.02 7.80
N SER A 247 -5.88 -18.18 6.85
CA SER A 247 -6.76 -18.59 5.74
C SER A 247 -6.00 -19.07 4.51
N THR A 248 -4.67 -18.87 4.46
CA THR A 248 -3.82 -19.22 3.31
C THR A 248 -2.51 -19.86 3.79
N LYS A 249 -1.83 -20.62 2.91
CA LYS A 249 -0.50 -21.19 3.21
C LYS A 249 0.56 -20.11 3.45
N GLU A 250 0.43 -18.96 2.80
CA GLU A 250 1.29 -17.79 3.04
C GLU A 250 1.06 -17.19 4.43
N GLY A 251 -0.21 -17.03 4.85
CA GLY A 251 -0.55 -16.61 6.21
C GLY A 251 -0.06 -17.62 7.25
N TYR A 252 -0.11 -18.91 6.93
CA TYR A 252 0.45 -19.96 7.79
C TYR A 252 1.97 -19.82 7.92
N TYR A 253 2.67 -19.64 6.80
CA TYR A 253 4.12 -19.44 6.78
C TYR A 253 4.53 -18.21 7.61
N ALA A 254 3.86 -17.07 7.39
CA ALA A 254 4.08 -15.86 8.17
C ALA A 254 3.81 -16.06 9.66
N ARG A 255 2.68 -16.71 10.01
CA ARG A 255 2.30 -16.99 11.41
C ARG A 255 3.28 -17.94 12.10
N MET A 256 3.78 -18.94 11.39
CA MET A 256 4.80 -19.87 11.89
C MET A 256 6.10 -19.14 12.25
N ILE A 257 6.58 -18.25 11.37
CA ILE A 257 7.76 -17.42 11.65
C ILE A 257 7.49 -16.47 12.81
N PHE A 258 6.32 -15.82 12.83
CA PHE A 258 5.95 -14.90 13.90
C PHE A 258 5.98 -15.57 15.28
N GLU A 259 5.36 -16.74 15.46
CA GLU A 259 5.37 -17.43 16.77
C GLU A 259 6.76 -17.98 17.15
N GLN A 260 7.63 -18.24 16.18
CA GLN A 260 9.03 -18.59 16.46
C GLN A 260 9.80 -17.38 17.02
N LEU A 261 9.54 -16.18 16.51
CA LEU A 261 10.20 -14.94 16.95
C LEU A 261 9.55 -14.35 18.21
N PHE A 262 8.24 -14.47 18.33
CA PHE A 262 7.41 -13.91 19.39
C PHE A 262 6.53 -15.02 20.02
N PRO A 263 7.10 -15.91 20.85
CA PRO A 263 6.41 -17.08 21.39
C PRO A 263 5.47 -16.73 22.56
N SER A 264 4.68 -15.67 22.42
CA SER A 264 3.67 -15.26 23.40
C SER A 264 2.30 -15.11 22.74
N LYS A 265 1.28 -15.65 23.40
CA LYS A 265 -0.12 -15.44 23.02
C LYS A 265 -0.47 -13.96 22.95
N THR A 266 0.05 -13.16 23.88
CA THR A 266 -0.23 -11.71 23.92
C THR A 266 0.34 -10.99 22.70
N ALA A 267 1.49 -11.43 22.18
CA ALA A 267 2.03 -10.86 20.95
C ALA A 267 1.11 -11.17 19.77
N ALA A 268 0.63 -12.42 19.66
CA ALA A 268 -0.29 -12.80 18.60
C ALA A 268 -1.62 -12.00 18.64
N GLU A 269 -2.11 -11.66 19.84
CA GLU A 269 -3.33 -10.87 20.06
C GLU A 269 -3.19 -9.38 19.68
N THR A 270 -1.97 -8.85 19.54
CA THR A 270 -1.76 -7.48 19.06
C THR A 270 -1.94 -7.32 17.55
N VAL A 271 -1.88 -8.42 16.80
CA VAL A 271 -2.04 -8.41 15.35
C VAL A 271 -3.53 -8.52 15.02
N PRO A 272 -4.11 -7.56 14.28
CA PRO A 272 -5.53 -7.58 13.95
C PRO A 272 -5.90 -8.83 13.15
N GLY A 273 -7.06 -9.39 13.45
CA GLY A 273 -7.69 -10.44 12.66
C GLY A 273 -8.98 -9.96 12.00
N GLY A 274 -9.58 -10.83 11.19
CA GLY A 274 -10.87 -10.60 10.56
C GLY A 274 -10.81 -10.60 9.02
N PRO A 275 -11.98 -10.46 8.37
CA PRO A 275 -12.04 -10.37 6.92
C PRO A 275 -11.36 -9.11 6.40
N SER A 276 -10.52 -9.29 5.38
CA SER A 276 -9.95 -8.21 4.58
C SER A 276 -9.80 -8.71 3.15
N VAL A 277 -9.89 -7.79 2.19
CA VAL A 277 -9.61 -8.02 0.77
C VAL A 277 -8.83 -6.81 0.27
N ALA A 278 -7.57 -6.99 -0.13
CA ALA A 278 -6.81 -5.97 -0.85
C ALA A 278 -6.80 -4.59 -0.13
N CYS A 279 -6.43 -4.59 1.15
CA CYS A 279 -6.43 -3.46 2.09
C CYS A 279 -7.81 -2.98 2.59
N SER A 280 -8.89 -3.68 2.26
CA SER A 280 -10.24 -3.32 2.70
C SER A 280 -10.53 -3.73 4.14
N THR A 281 -11.46 -3.01 4.78
CA THR A 281 -12.01 -3.39 6.08
C THR A 281 -13.15 -4.40 5.92
N ALA A 282 -13.56 -5.04 7.02
CA ALA A 282 -14.74 -5.89 7.05
C ALA A 282 -16.01 -5.20 6.50
N LYS A 283 -16.13 -3.87 6.67
CA LYS A 283 -17.28 -3.10 6.20
C LYS A 283 -17.37 -3.06 4.67
N ALA A 284 -16.24 -2.98 3.98
CA ALA A 284 -16.19 -2.96 2.53
C ALA A 284 -16.66 -4.28 1.89
N VAL A 285 -16.56 -5.41 2.62
CA VAL A 285 -17.10 -6.71 2.18
C VAL A 285 -18.62 -6.66 2.06
N GLU A 286 -19.30 -5.80 2.84
CA GLU A 286 -20.75 -5.62 2.76
C GLU A 286 -21.20 -4.85 1.50
N TRP A 287 -20.29 -4.14 0.84
CA TRP A 287 -20.59 -3.34 -0.36
C TRP A 287 -20.63 -4.19 -1.64
N ASP A 288 -20.16 -5.44 -1.58
CA ASP A 288 -20.11 -6.35 -2.72
C ASP A 288 -20.71 -7.72 -2.38
N GLU A 289 -21.81 -8.08 -3.05
CA GLU A 289 -22.47 -9.35 -2.81
C GLU A 289 -21.61 -10.57 -3.11
N THR A 290 -20.69 -10.46 -4.08
CA THR A 290 -19.78 -11.55 -4.45
C THR A 290 -18.77 -11.78 -3.33
N TRP A 291 -18.22 -10.70 -2.77
CA TRP A 291 -17.31 -10.79 -1.62
C TRP A 291 -18.02 -11.29 -0.37
N LYS A 292 -19.24 -10.83 -0.12
CA LYS A 292 -20.07 -11.33 0.97
C LYS A 292 -20.32 -12.83 0.86
N LYS A 293 -20.73 -13.32 -0.32
CA LYS A 293 -20.94 -14.76 -0.59
C LYS A 293 -19.64 -15.55 -0.48
N ALA A 294 -18.53 -15.01 -0.97
CA ALA A 294 -17.23 -15.66 -0.86
C ALA A 294 -16.84 -15.84 0.61
N TYR A 295 -16.98 -14.79 1.42
CA TYR A 295 -16.71 -14.87 2.86
C TYR A 295 -17.63 -15.85 3.58
N GLU A 296 -18.94 -15.79 3.33
CA GLU A 296 -19.94 -16.69 3.95
C GLU A 296 -19.73 -18.17 3.58
N SER A 297 -19.23 -18.45 2.37
CA SER A 297 -18.90 -19.80 1.91
C SER A 297 -17.52 -20.28 2.36
N GLY A 298 -16.75 -19.45 3.06
CA GLY A 298 -15.35 -19.72 3.40
C GLY A 298 -14.43 -19.75 2.18
N SER A 299 -14.91 -19.26 1.03
CA SER A 299 -14.12 -19.11 -0.19
C SER A 299 -13.11 -17.97 -0.04
N MET A 300 -11.90 -18.22 -0.51
CA MET A 300 -10.78 -17.32 -0.35
C MET A 300 -10.84 -16.20 -1.40
N LEU A 301 -10.81 -14.95 -0.96
CA LEU A 301 -10.63 -13.79 -1.82
C LEU A 301 -9.13 -13.50 -1.98
N ASP A 302 -8.68 -13.23 -3.20
CA ASP A 302 -7.28 -12.83 -3.43
C ASP A 302 -7.01 -11.50 -2.70
N GLN A 303 -5.85 -11.40 -2.06
CA GLN A 303 -5.46 -10.22 -1.29
C GLN A 303 -4.75 -9.17 -2.17
N SER A 304 -4.63 -9.43 -3.48
CA SER A 304 -4.06 -8.48 -4.44
C SER A 304 -5.12 -7.52 -4.99
N GLY A 305 -4.69 -6.42 -5.62
CA GLY A 305 -5.60 -5.50 -6.32
C GLY A 305 -6.43 -6.17 -7.42
N ARG A 306 -6.01 -7.34 -7.92
CA ARG A 306 -6.71 -8.15 -8.94
C ARG A 306 -8.06 -8.67 -8.45
N ALA A 307 -8.33 -8.68 -7.15
CA ALA A 307 -9.62 -9.13 -6.60
C ALA A 307 -10.77 -8.14 -6.86
N VAL A 308 -10.48 -6.93 -7.34
CA VAL A 308 -11.48 -5.90 -7.64
C VAL A 308 -11.81 -5.91 -9.14
N ASP A 309 -12.46 -6.99 -9.57
CA ASP A 309 -12.88 -7.19 -10.96
C ASP A 309 -13.78 -6.04 -11.48
N GLY A 310 -13.64 -5.69 -12.77
CA GLY A 310 -14.47 -4.69 -13.44
C GLY A 310 -14.15 -3.21 -13.14
N VAL A 311 -13.05 -2.92 -12.45
CA VAL A 311 -12.52 -1.56 -12.24
C VAL A 311 -11.38 -1.23 -13.22
N HIS A 312 -10.69 -2.22 -13.76
CA HIS A 312 -9.54 -2.05 -14.67
C HIS A 312 -9.90 -1.59 -16.10
N GLU A 313 -11.13 -1.82 -16.57
CA GLU A 313 -11.48 -1.60 -17.99
C GLU A 313 -11.88 -0.14 -18.35
N SER A 314 -12.08 0.74 -17.36
CA SER A 314 -12.66 2.07 -17.58
C SER A 314 -11.68 3.25 -17.52
N ALA A 315 -10.51 3.10 -16.89
CA ALA A 315 -9.59 4.23 -16.67
C ALA A 315 -8.89 4.69 -17.97
N THR A 316 -8.78 3.83 -18.97
CA THR A 316 -8.08 4.10 -20.25
C THR A 316 -8.95 4.76 -21.32
N LYS A 317 -10.22 5.09 -21.05
CA LYS A 317 -11.17 5.61 -22.07
C LYS A 317 -11.54 7.10 -21.93
N CYS A 318 -10.95 7.82 -20.97
CA CYS A 318 -11.28 9.23 -20.71
C CYS A 318 -10.22 10.24 -21.19
N PHE A 319 -9.14 9.77 -21.83
CA PHE A 319 -8.13 10.59 -22.49
C PHE A 319 -7.87 10.09 -23.92
#